data_AF-A0A843C7Z0-F1
#
_entry.id   AF-A0A843C7Z0-F1
#
_cell.length_a   1.000
_cell.length_b   1.000
_cell.length_c   1.000
_cell.angle_alpha   90.00
_cell.angle_beta   90.00
_cell.angle_gamma   90.00
#
_symmetry.space_group_name_H-M   'P 1'
#
loop_
_entity.id
_entity.type
_entity.pdbx_description
1 polymer ?
#
loop_
_entity_poly.entity_id
_entity_poly.type
_entity_poly.pdbx_seq_one_letter_code
_entity_poly.pdbx_strand_id
1 'polypeptide(L)'
;MVSKKEFVNINIQTILALIPIVDLWAAYRIEKFRFWCGLLVGFFLFGFSIDETLRYPYNVIVIMVIEIPIAVYLMRKWSKEWNAQFSSDNP
;
A
#
# COMPACT_ATOMS: atom_id res chain seq x y z
N MET A 1 -10.54 -16.44 -6.06
CA MET A 1 -11.76 -15.87 -5.46
C MET A 1 -11.94 -14.49 -6.07
N VAL A 2 -13.11 -14.18 -6.61
CA VAL A 2 -13.39 -12.86 -7.20
C VAL A 2 -13.72 -11.92 -6.04
N SER A 3 -12.98 -10.82 -5.88
CA SER A 3 -13.31 -9.78 -4.90
C SER A 3 -14.63 -9.13 -5.31
N LYS A 4 -15.56 -8.89 -4.37
CA LYS A 4 -16.76 -8.09 -4.66
C LYS A 4 -16.30 -6.69 -5.06
N LYS A 5 -16.74 -6.25 -6.23
CA LYS A 5 -16.41 -4.93 -6.77
C LYS A 5 -17.29 -3.88 -6.10
N GLU A 6 -16.72 -3.16 -5.13
CA GLU A 6 -17.43 -2.15 -4.34
C GLU A 6 -16.60 -0.87 -4.23
N PHE A 7 -17.29 0.27 -4.09
CA PHE A 7 -16.65 1.56 -3.83
C PHE A 7 -15.91 1.52 -2.50
N VAL A 8 -14.67 2.02 -2.46
CA VAL A 8 -13.86 2.02 -1.24
C VAL A 8 -13.68 3.43 -0.69
N ASN A 9 -13.78 3.59 0.63
CA ASN A 9 -13.40 4.85 1.26
C ASN A 9 -11.87 4.98 1.27
N ILE A 10 -11.34 5.99 0.58
CA ILE A 10 -9.90 6.22 0.42
C ILE A 10 -9.19 6.44 1.76
N ASN A 11 -9.81 7.15 2.71
CA ASN A 11 -9.19 7.42 4.01
C ASN A 11 -9.07 6.14 4.83
N ILE A 12 -10.09 5.29 4.80
CA ILE A 12 -10.06 3.99 5.47
C ILE A 12 -9.01 3.09 4.81
N GLN A 13 -8.97 3.01 3.48
CA GLN A 13 -7.94 2.22 2.77
C GLN A 13 -6.52 2.71 3.10
N THR A 14 -6.33 4.02 3.27
CA THR A 14 -5.04 4.58 3.67
C THR A 14 -4.63 4.12 5.07
N ILE A 15 -5.56 4.13 6.04
CA ILE A 15 -5.29 3.65 7.41
C ILE A 15 -4.98 2.15 7.40
N LEU A 16 -5.77 1.37 6.64
CA LEU A 16 -5.60 -0.07 6.54
C LEU A 16 -4.26 -0.45 5.89
N ALA A 17 -3.77 0.35 4.94
CA ALA A 17 -2.47 0.14 4.28
C ALA A 17 -1.26 0.35 5.20
N LEU A 18 -1.43 0.99 6.36
CA LEU A 18 -0.36 1.18 7.34
C LEU A 18 -0.27 0.02 8.33
N ILE A 19 -1.27 -0.86 8.36
CA ILE A 19 -1.32 -1.98 9.29
C ILE A 19 -0.87 -3.24 8.56
N PRO A 20 0.23 -3.89 9.00
CA PRO A 20 0.69 -5.14 8.39
C PRO A 20 -0.42 -6.19 8.35
N ILE A 21 -0.44 -7.02 7.31
CA ILE A 21 -1.46 -8.05 7.02
C ILE A 21 -2.79 -7.43 6.54
N VAL A 22 -3.24 -6.37 7.18
CA VAL A 22 -4.47 -5.66 6.80
C VAL A 22 -4.27 -4.86 5.52
N ASP A 23 -3.05 -4.40 5.26
CA ASP A 23 -2.60 -3.79 4.01
C ASP A 23 -2.76 -4.71 2.80
N LEU A 24 -2.48 -6.01 2.97
CA LEU A 24 -2.70 -7.04 1.95
C LEU A 24 -4.19 -7.17 1.62
N TRP A 25 -5.06 -7.11 2.63
CA TRP A 25 -6.52 -7.11 2.42
C TRP A 25 -7.01 -5.83 1.74
N ALA A 26 -6.46 -4.68 2.14
CA ALA A 26 -6.72 -3.39 1.49
C ALA A 26 -6.37 -3.42 0.00
N ALA A 27 -5.18 -3.95 -0.34
CA ALA A 27 -4.71 -4.12 -1.70
C ALA A 27 -5.51 -5.18 -2.49
N TYR A 28 -5.94 -6.25 -1.83
CA TYR A 28 -6.79 -7.28 -2.43
C TYR A 28 -8.15 -6.73 -2.86
N ARG A 29 -8.78 -5.88 -2.04
CA ARG A 29 -10.08 -5.28 -2.35
C ARG A 29 -10.09 -4.43 -3.63
N ILE A 30 -8.95 -3.84 -3.98
CA ILE A 30 -8.78 -2.99 -5.18
C ILE A 30 -8.02 -3.70 -6.31
N GLU A 31 -7.92 -5.05 -6.26
CA GLU A 31 -7.24 -5.88 -7.25
C GLU A 31 -5.74 -5.54 -7.48
N LYS A 32 -5.10 -4.86 -6.51
CA LYS A 32 -3.66 -4.51 -6.55
C LYS A 32 -2.79 -5.43 -5.72
N PHE A 33 -3.33 -6.55 -5.23
CA PHE A 33 -2.62 -7.52 -4.39
C PHE A 33 -1.24 -7.91 -4.93
N ARG A 34 -1.14 -8.29 -6.22
CA ARG A 34 0.13 -8.70 -6.84
C ARG A 34 1.19 -7.60 -6.84
N PHE A 35 0.78 -6.36 -7.12
CA PHE A 35 1.68 -5.20 -7.09
C PHE A 35 2.12 -4.89 -5.66
N TRP A 36 1.20 -4.99 -4.69
CA TRP A 36 1.53 -4.77 -3.29
C TRP A 36 2.49 -5.83 -2.73
N CYS A 37 2.30 -7.11 -3.07
CA CYS A 37 3.27 -8.15 -2.72
C CYS A 37 4.66 -7.87 -3.30
N GLY A 38 4.74 -7.44 -4.56
CA GLY A 38 6.01 -7.04 -5.17
C GLY A 38 6.67 -5.87 -4.43
N LEU A 39 5.87 -4.91 -3.98
CA LEU A 39 6.34 -3.76 -3.21
C LEU A 39 6.85 -4.16 -1.82
N LEU A 40 6.16 -5.06 -1.12
CA LEU A 40 6.61 -5.61 0.17
C LEU A 40 7.94 -6.36 0.04
N VAL A 41 8.12 -7.14 -1.04
CA VAL A 41 9.41 -7.78 -1.32
C VAL A 41 10.49 -6.73 -1.60
N GLY A 42 10.17 -5.68 -2.36
CA GLY A 42 11.07 -4.56 -2.62
C GLY A 42 11.51 -3.84 -1.33
N PHE A 43 10.57 -3.54 -0.45
CA PHE A 43 10.84 -2.94 0.87
C PHE A 43 11.66 -3.87 1.76
N PHE A 44 11.38 -5.17 1.75
CA PHE A 44 12.19 -6.13 2.50
C PHE A 44 13.66 -6.13 2.05
N LEU A 45 13.92 -6.17 0.73
CA LEU A 45 15.28 -6.11 0.19
C LEU A 45 15.96 -4.75 0.44
N PHE A 46 15.19 -3.67 0.34
CA PHE A 46 15.67 -2.32 0.64
C PHE A 46 16.06 -2.19 2.12
N GLY A 47 15.20 -2.63 3.04
CA GLY A 47 15.44 -2.62 4.48
C GLY A 47 16.70 -3.41 4.84
N PHE A 48 16.87 -4.60 4.28
CA PHE A 48 18.10 -5.40 4.47
C PHE A 48 19.36 -4.63 4.06
N SER A 49 19.30 -3.89 2.95
CA SER A 49 20.43 -3.07 2.48
C SER A 49 20.72 -1.87 3.41
N ILE A 50 19.67 -1.27 3.98
CA ILE A 50 19.78 -0.15 4.91
C ILE A 50 20.35 -0.61 6.26
N ASP A 51 19.94 -1.79 6.74
CA ASP A 51 20.42 -2.36 8.01
C ASP A 51 21.93 -2.65 8.01
N GLU A 52 22.48 -3.07 6.86
CA GLU A 52 23.93 -3.26 6.69
C GLU A 52 24.70 -1.92 6.59
N THR A 53 24.02 -0.82 6.28
CA THR A 53 24.65 0.49 6.01
C THR A 53 24.55 1.45 7.19
N LEU A 54 23.40 1.47 7.88
CA LEU A 54 23.08 2.46 8.91
C LEU A 54 22.92 1.80 10.27
N ARG A 55 23.54 2.40 11.29
CA ARG A 55 23.39 1.94 12.66
C ARG A 55 22.02 2.32 13.24
N TYR A 56 21.49 1.48 14.11
CA TYR A 56 20.33 1.81 14.94
C TYR A 56 20.55 3.11 15.73
N PRO A 57 19.56 4.03 15.78
CA PRO A 57 18.20 3.95 15.23
C PRO A 57 18.02 4.57 13.82
N TYR A 58 19.09 5.02 13.17
CA TYR A 58 19.00 5.76 11.92
C TYR A 58 18.43 4.93 10.76
N ASN A 59 18.73 3.63 10.72
CA ASN A 59 18.13 2.68 9.77
C ASN A 59 16.61 2.72 9.82
N VAL A 60 16.02 2.59 11.01
CA VAL A 60 14.56 2.57 11.22
C VAL A 60 13.92 3.89 10.76
N ILE A 61 14.56 5.02 11.06
CA ILE A 61 14.05 6.34 10.65
C ILE A 61 14.02 6.46 9.13
N VAL A 62 15.11 6.07 8.44
CA VAL A 62 15.18 6.12 6.97
C VAL A 62 14.13 5.24 6.33
N ILE A 63 13.97 4.01 6.84
CA ILE A 63 12.94 3.07 6.37
C ILE A 63 11.55 3.69 6.52
N MET A 64 11.19 4.20 7.70
CA MET A 64 9.86 4.80 7.94
C MET A 64 9.58 6.02 7.05
N VAL A 65 10.58 6.91 6.87
CA VAL A 65 10.43 8.13 6.06
C VAL A 65 10.24 7.82 4.58
N ILE A 66 10.70 6.66 4.10
CA ILE A 66 10.57 6.26 2.70
C ILE A 66 9.31 5.40 2.51
N GLU A 67 9.14 4.36 3.32
CA GLU A 67 8.09 3.36 3.12
C GLU A 67 6.69 3.94 3.35
N ILE A 68 6.50 4.71 4.42
CA ILE A 68 5.18 5.24 4.79
C ILE A 68 4.62 6.16 3.70
N PRO A 69 5.37 7.18 3.19
CA PRO A 69 4.84 8.04 2.14
C PRO A 69 4.55 7.29 0.83
N ILE A 70 5.38 6.32 0.46
CA ILE A 70 5.18 5.51 -0.75
C ILE A 70 3.90 4.67 -0.61
N ALA A 71 3.74 3.97 0.51
CA ALA A 71 2.56 3.16 0.79
C ALA A 71 1.27 4.01 0.76
N VAL A 72 1.29 5.17 1.43
CA VAL A 72 0.15 6.11 1.46
C VAL A 72 -0.15 6.63 0.05
N TYR A 73 0.85 7.08 -0.69
CA TYR A 73 0.67 7.61 -2.04
C TYR A 73 0.04 6.58 -2.97
N LEU A 74 0.60 5.36 -3.01
CA LEU A 74 0.15 4.31 -3.90
C LEU A 74 -1.25 3.81 -3.54
N MET A 75 -1.53 3.59 -2.25
CA MET A 75 -2.85 3.14 -1.83
C MET A 75 -3.92 4.18 -2.17
N ARG A 76 -3.63 5.48 -1.94
CA ARG A 76 -4.56 6.56 -2.31
C ARG A 76 -4.75 6.66 -3.81
N LYS A 77 -3.68 6.56 -4.59
CA LYS A 77 -3.73 6.57 -6.05
C LYS A 77 -4.59 5.43 -6.58
N TRP A 78 -4.31 4.20 -6.16
CA TRP A 78 -5.05 3.03 -6.63
C TRP A 78 -6.50 3.01 -6.14
N SER A 79 -6.78 3.48 -4.92
CA SER A 79 -8.15 3.60 -4.44
C SER A 79 -8.96 4.61 -5.27
N LYS A 80 -8.35 5.71 -5.73
CA LYS A 80 -8.99 6.66 -6.65
C LYS A 80 -9.25 6.04 -8.02
N GLU A 81 -8.25 5.36 -8.59
CA GLU A 81 -8.39 4.65 -9.87
C GLU A 81 -9.48 3.57 -9.82
N TRP A 82 -9.60 2.89 -8.69
CA TRP A 82 -10.64 1.91 -8.43
C TRP A 82 -12.03 2.57 -8.37
N ASN A 83 -12.18 3.61 -7.57
CA ASN A 83 -13.45 4.32 -7.40
C ASN A 83 -13.93 5.00 -8.69
N ALA A 84 -13.01 5.41 -9.57
CA ALA A 84 -13.35 6.00 -10.87
C ALA A 84 -14.18 5.05 -11.75
N GLN A 85 -13.98 3.72 -11.61
CA GLN A 85 -14.73 2.71 -12.36
C GLN A 85 -16.23 2.70 -12.04
N PHE A 86 -16.62 3.17 -10.86
CA PHE A 86 -18.01 3.24 -10.42
C PHE A 86 -18.61 4.63 -10.59
N SER A 87 -17.78 5.63 -10.93
CA SER A 87 -18.22 7.02 -11.10
C SER A 87 -18.73 7.30 -12.52
N SER A 88 -18.35 6.47 -13.49
CA SER A 88 -18.83 6.54 -14.88
C SER A 88 -20.15 5.79 -15.14
N ASP A 89 -20.69 5.09 -14.14
CA ASP A 89 -21.92 4.29 -14.24
C ASP A 89 -23.16 4.99 -13.64
N ASN A 90 -23.07 6.29 -13.32
CA ASN A 90 -24.23 7.14 -13.04
C ASN A 90 -24.62 7.94 -14.29
N PRO A 91 -25.67 7.55 -15.04
CA PRO A 91 -26.40 8.50 -15.88
C PRO A 91 -27.07 9.61 -15.06
#